data_AF-A0A9D9IGC8-F1
#
_entry.id   AF-A0A9D9IGC8-F1
#
_cell.length_a   1.000
_cell.length_b   1.000
_cell.length_c   1.000
_cell.angle_alpha   90.00
_cell.angle_beta   90.00
_cell.angle_gamma   90.00
#
_symmetry.space_group_name_H-M   'P 1'
#
loop_
_entity.id
_entity.type
_entity.pdbx_description
1 polymer ?
#
loop_
_entity_poly.entity_id
_entity_poly.type
_entity_poly.pdbx_seq_one_letter_code
_entity_poly.pdbx_strand_id
1 'polypeptide(L)'
;MDALEYIIEVTVCSGLFLALYRWLISGKTGYRTCRMYILTAMTASAVIPALDIPVYSPDTESPALVTALEVHIHNRAAGLPADEQWQDGAIPAVIKILYISVSALMLLLMVYNTLRLLRLQRRCRVTRRQEYLLAEGPDIKTPFSFLDTIFIGTGPGYTEAELDMVIAHEASHIRHRHSCEKLVMAALRSALWPNPFFWMAEKDLAEVHEWEADMDVLSTGASLTEYRTAILRQIFGHCPDMSCGLGNRITSKRFIMMTNTPHGRHAWLRPAAALPIFTAALLIFGCGARSQARLKAELLVSPAKDTAAPAVPVHAEDSCIVIKVTENNGTTDISVDGQHCTLEELQGIIESKTSSEEDRTVQIVVSGNVTAGFITDIKEILRITTANRIRYGNLENMTEQTTEAHPTDVHPD
;
A
#
# COMPACT_ATOMS: atom_id res chain seq x y z
N MET A 1 3.11 -4.42 -7.91
CA MET A 1 2.34 -3.24 -8.32
C MET A 1 3.03 -2.60 -9.50
N ASP A 2 2.29 -2.32 -10.55
CA ASP A 2 2.87 -1.59 -11.68
C ASP A 2 3.00 -0.11 -11.30
N ALA A 3 4.05 0.56 -11.76
CA ALA A 3 4.31 1.94 -11.33
C ALA A 3 3.18 2.92 -11.76
N LEU A 4 2.43 2.59 -12.82
CA LEU A 4 1.27 3.36 -13.27
C LEU A 4 0.08 3.19 -12.32
N GLU A 5 -0.18 1.96 -11.90
CA GLU A 5 -1.21 1.61 -10.91
C GLU A 5 -0.95 2.38 -9.60
N TYR A 6 0.30 2.34 -9.11
CA TYR A 6 0.71 3.09 -7.93
C TYR A 6 0.48 4.60 -8.06
N ILE A 7 0.88 5.23 -9.17
CA ILE A 7 0.72 6.68 -9.38
C ILE A 7 -0.77 7.06 -9.40
N ILE A 8 -1.64 6.25 -10.01
CA ILE A 8 -3.09 6.49 -10.03
C ILE A 8 -3.65 6.43 -8.60
N GLU A 9 -3.33 5.39 -7.84
CA GLU A 9 -3.84 5.24 -6.47
C GLU A 9 -3.36 6.35 -5.54
N VAL A 10 -2.09 6.74 -5.64
CA VAL A 10 -1.55 7.89 -4.89
C VAL A 10 -2.29 9.17 -5.28
N THR A 11 -2.61 9.36 -6.57
CA THR A 11 -3.36 10.52 -7.05
C THR A 11 -4.79 10.55 -6.50
N VAL A 12 -5.48 9.41 -6.49
CA VAL A 12 -6.84 9.28 -5.92
C VAL A 12 -6.81 9.53 -4.41
N CYS A 13 -5.89 8.88 -3.68
CA CYS A 13 -5.77 9.03 -2.23
C CYS A 13 -5.43 10.47 -1.82
N SER A 14 -4.44 11.08 -2.47
CA SER A 14 -4.03 12.47 -2.18
C SER A 14 -5.15 13.47 -2.47
N GLY A 15 -5.86 13.31 -3.59
CA GLY A 15 -7.01 14.14 -3.93
C GLY A 15 -8.14 14.03 -2.89
N LEU A 16 -8.49 12.79 -2.50
CA LEU A 16 -9.51 12.53 -1.49
C LEU A 16 -9.15 13.14 -0.13
N PHE A 17 -7.93 12.89 0.37
CA PHE A 17 -7.52 13.41 1.68
C PHE A 17 -7.38 14.93 1.70
N LEU A 18 -6.96 15.55 0.60
CA LEU A 18 -6.91 17.01 0.48
C LEU A 18 -8.32 17.62 0.40
N ALA A 19 -9.27 16.95 -0.27
CA ALA A 19 -10.67 17.38 -0.27
C ALA A 19 -11.26 17.34 1.15
N LEU A 20 -10.97 16.29 1.92
CA LEU A 20 -11.37 16.20 3.33
C LEU A 20 -10.74 17.29 4.19
N TYR A 21 -9.47 17.63 3.98
CA TYR A 21 -8.83 18.77 4.65
C TYR A 21 -9.64 20.05 4.42
N ARG A 22 -9.92 20.38 3.15
CA ARG A 22 -10.61 21.62 2.78
C ARG A 22 -12.04 21.66 3.31
N TRP A 23 -12.73 20.52 3.34
CA TRP A 23 -14.11 20.46 3.78
C TRP A 23 -14.25 20.45 5.32
N LEU A 24 -13.47 19.65 6.03
CA LEU A 24 -13.65 19.41 7.46
C LEU A 24 -12.76 20.27 8.34
N ILE A 25 -11.56 20.63 7.89
CA ILE A 25 -10.47 21.09 8.78
C ILE A 25 -10.08 22.55 8.51
N SER A 26 -9.93 22.93 7.24
CA SER A 26 -9.47 24.26 6.84
C SER A 26 -10.32 25.38 7.46
N GLY A 27 -9.67 26.30 8.19
CA GLY A 27 -10.30 27.43 8.88
C GLY A 27 -11.20 27.06 10.08
N LYS A 28 -11.37 25.78 10.41
CA LYS A 28 -12.32 25.29 11.44
C LYS A 28 -11.64 24.66 12.66
N THR A 29 -10.32 24.47 12.58
CA THR A 29 -9.50 23.86 13.62
C THR A 29 -8.24 24.69 13.87
N GLY A 30 -7.51 24.40 14.95
CA GLY A 30 -6.27 25.10 15.25
C GLY A 30 -5.18 24.82 14.21
N TYR A 31 -4.26 25.77 14.03
CA TYR A 31 -3.23 25.69 12.99
C TYR A 31 -2.36 24.44 13.10
N ARG A 32 -1.98 24.04 14.33
CA ARG A 32 -1.23 22.79 14.57
C ARG A 32 -1.93 21.56 14.02
N THR A 33 -3.25 21.45 14.24
CA THR A 33 -4.04 20.34 13.71
C THR A 33 -4.09 20.38 12.18
N CYS A 34 -4.27 21.57 11.59
CA CYS A 34 -4.23 21.73 10.13
C CYS A 34 -2.89 21.24 9.54
N ARG A 35 -1.75 21.70 10.09
CA ARG A 35 -0.41 21.30 9.60
C ARG A 35 -0.18 19.80 9.73
N MET A 36 -0.43 19.25 10.92
CA MET A 36 -0.27 17.83 11.19
C MET A 36 -1.13 17.02 10.22
N TYR A 37 -2.40 17.41 10.03
CA TYR A 37 -3.29 16.73 9.08
C TYR A 37 -2.72 16.74 7.66
N ILE A 38 -2.33 17.89 7.11
CA ILE A 38 -1.83 17.98 5.73
C ILE A 38 -0.60 17.08 5.56
N LEU A 39 0.35 17.14 6.50
CA LEU A 39 1.55 16.30 6.45
C LEU A 39 1.21 14.81 6.55
N THR A 40 0.36 14.41 7.48
CA THR A 40 -0.07 13.00 7.61
C THR A 40 -0.88 12.53 6.41
N ALA A 41 -1.73 13.39 5.84
CA ALA A 41 -2.56 13.06 4.69
C ALA A 41 -1.70 12.82 3.45
N MET A 42 -0.76 13.72 3.16
CA MET A 42 0.10 13.60 1.98
C MET A 42 1.07 12.43 2.11
N THR A 43 1.68 12.23 3.28
CA THR A 43 2.53 11.06 3.55
C THR A 43 1.73 9.76 3.48
N ALA A 44 0.57 9.67 4.12
CA ALA A 44 -0.29 8.49 4.06
C ALA A 44 -0.79 8.21 2.63
N SER A 45 -1.10 9.22 1.82
CA SER A 45 -1.50 9.02 0.43
C SER A 45 -0.41 8.39 -0.44
N ALA A 46 0.87 8.59 -0.10
CA ALA A 46 1.99 7.96 -0.75
C ALA A 46 2.28 6.57 -0.16
N VAL A 47 2.18 6.42 1.16
CA VAL A 47 2.50 5.17 1.86
C VAL A 47 1.42 4.12 1.70
N ILE A 48 0.13 4.47 1.80
CA ILE A 48 -1.00 3.52 1.75
C ILE A 48 -0.95 2.66 0.48
N PRO A 49 -0.86 3.23 -0.74
CA PRO A 49 -0.72 2.42 -1.94
C PRO A 49 0.60 1.65 -2.03
N ALA A 50 1.63 2.01 -1.26
CA ALA A 50 2.89 1.24 -1.24
C ALA A 50 2.84 0.02 -0.31
N LEU A 51 1.83 -0.06 0.58
CA LEU A 51 1.67 -1.18 1.51
C LEU A 51 1.03 -2.37 0.78
N ASP A 52 1.59 -3.55 0.99
CA ASP A 52 1.02 -4.83 0.53
C ASP A 52 0.83 -5.72 1.75
N ILE A 53 -0.21 -5.45 2.54
CA ILE A 53 -0.49 -6.21 3.77
C ILE A 53 -1.50 -7.32 3.44
N PRO A 54 -1.12 -8.61 3.48
CA PRO A 54 -2.04 -9.72 3.24
C PRO A 54 -2.88 -9.98 4.51
N VAL A 55 -3.89 -9.16 4.77
CA VAL A 55 -4.73 -9.31 5.98
C VAL A 55 -5.97 -10.18 5.74
N TYR A 56 -6.36 -10.41 4.49
CA TYR A 56 -7.60 -11.12 4.18
C TYR A 56 -7.38 -12.29 3.23
N SER A 57 -7.60 -13.50 3.75
CA SER A 57 -7.89 -14.69 2.96
C SER A 57 -9.41 -14.93 3.05
N PRO A 58 -10.23 -14.40 2.13
CA PRO A 58 -11.58 -14.88 2.01
C PRO A 58 -11.52 -16.34 1.56
N ASP A 59 -11.79 -17.26 2.49
CA ASP A 59 -12.21 -18.59 2.11
C ASP A 59 -13.54 -18.45 1.35
N THR A 60 -13.60 -19.02 0.14
CA THR A 60 -14.81 -19.25 -0.67
C THR A 60 -15.57 -18.02 -1.21
N GLU A 61 -15.02 -17.39 -2.24
CA GLU A 61 -15.86 -16.90 -3.35
C GLU A 61 -16.11 -18.10 -4.29
N SER A 62 -17.37 -18.42 -4.59
CA SER A 62 -17.70 -19.56 -5.46
C SER A 62 -17.08 -19.36 -6.86
N PRO A 63 -16.21 -20.27 -7.35
CA PRO A 63 -15.53 -20.09 -8.64
C PRO A 63 -16.51 -19.96 -9.82
N ALA A 64 -17.74 -20.43 -9.67
CA ALA A 64 -18.77 -20.42 -10.72
C ALA A 64 -19.17 -19.02 -11.20
N LEU A 65 -19.26 -18.01 -10.31
CA LEU A 65 -19.74 -16.66 -10.70
C LEU A 65 -18.64 -15.87 -11.44
N VAL A 66 -17.38 -16.03 -11.01
CA VAL A 66 -16.21 -15.39 -11.61
C VAL A 66 -15.92 -16.01 -12.98
N THR A 67 -15.95 -17.33 -13.08
CA THR A 67 -15.76 -18.04 -14.37
C THR A 67 -16.88 -17.74 -15.37
N ALA A 68 -18.14 -17.59 -14.91
CA ALA A 68 -19.24 -17.24 -15.81
C ALA A 68 -19.11 -15.82 -16.40
N LEU A 69 -18.61 -14.86 -15.60
CA LEU A 69 -18.37 -13.49 -16.05
C LEU A 69 -17.17 -13.41 -17.00
N GLU A 70 -16.10 -14.16 -16.71
CA GLU A 70 -14.88 -14.21 -17.51
C GLU A 70 -15.10 -14.88 -18.88
N VAL A 71 -15.88 -15.96 -18.93
CA VAL A 71 -16.32 -16.61 -20.18
C VAL A 71 -17.23 -15.70 -21.01
N HIS A 72 -18.11 -14.91 -20.38
CA HIS A 72 -18.96 -13.97 -21.11
C HIS A 72 -18.16 -12.81 -21.73
N ILE A 73 -17.11 -12.33 -21.05
CA ILE A 73 -16.24 -11.27 -21.56
C ILE A 73 -15.33 -11.80 -22.68
N HIS A 74 -14.74 -13.00 -22.50
CA HIS A 74 -13.85 -13.62 -23.48
C HIS A 74 -14.58 -13.96 -24.79
N ASN A 75 -15.80 -14.51 -24.71
CA ASN A 75 -16.62 -14.82 -25.89
C ASN A 75 -17.10 -13.58 -26.64
N ARG A 76 -17.16 -12.41 -25.97
CA ARG A 76 -17.52 -11.14 -26.61
C ARG A 76 -16.34 -10.49 -27.34
N ALA A 77 -15.11 -10.87 -26.99
CA ALA A 77 -13.87 -10.39 -27.61
C ALA A 77 -13.39 -11.26 -28.80
N ALA A 78 -13.88 -12.50 -28.90
CA ALA A 78 -13.49 -13.48 -29.93
C ALA A 78 -13.91 -13.15 -31.39
N GLY A 79 -14.48 -11.97 -31.65
CA GLY A 79 -14.90 -11.51 -32.97
C GLY A 79 -13.99 -10.46 -33.63
N LEU A 80 -12.87 -10.10 -33.00
CA LEU A 80 -11.91 -9.11 -33.52
C LEU A 80 -10.62 -9.81 -33.95
N PRO A 81 -10.02 -9.43 -35.10
CA PRO A 81 -8.77 -10.03 -35.55
C PRO A 81 -7.67 -9.78 -34.51
N ALA A 82 -7.05 -10.87 -34.06
CA ALA A 82 -5.91 -10.88 -33.16
C ALA A 82 -4.66 -10.50 -33.96
N ASP A 83 -4.41 -9.20 -34.12
CA ASP A 83 -3.14 -8.68 -34.63
C ASP A 83 -2.77 -7.41 -33.86
N GLU A 84 -2.17 -7.64 -32.70
CA GLU A 84 -1.13 -6.86 -32.03
C GLU A 84 -1.07 -7.43 -30.62
N GLN A 85 -0.02 -8.22 -30.36
CA GLN A 85 0.34 -8.61 -29.02
C GLN A 85 0.81 -7.35 -28.30
N TRP A 86 -0.14 -6.58 -27.77
CA TRP A 86 0.11 -5.51 -26.82
C TRP A 86 0.93 -6.13 -25.70
N GLN A 87 2.24 -5.84 -25.66
CA GLN A 87 3.08 -6.24 -24.54
C GLN A 87 2.40 -5.74 -23.26
N ASP A 88 1.94 -6.68 -22.44
CA ASP A 88 1.25 -6.40 -21.19
C ASP A 88 2.02 -5.36 -20.36
N GLY A 89 1.36 -4.22 -20.09
CA GLY A 89 1.60 -3.35 -18.92
C GLY A 89 2.98 -2.71 -18.71
N ALA A 90 3.99 -3.01 -19.54
CA ALA A 90 5.34 -2.50 -19.32
C ALA A 90 5.41 -1.02 -19.71
N ILE A 91 5.44 -0.12 -18.72
CA ILE A 91 5.84 1.27 -18.94
C ILE A 91 7.18 1.25 -19.70
N PRO A 92 7.25 1.84 -20.91
CA PRO A 92 8.48 1.85 -21.69
C PRO A 92 9.65 2.32 -20.82
N ALA A 93 10.79 1.65 -20.93
CA ALA A 93 11.98 2.00 -20.14
C ALA A 93 12.32 3.49 -20.22
N VAL A 94 12.04 4.10 -21.38
CA VAL A 94 12.16 5.55 -21.63
C VAL A 94 11.32 6.39 -20.66
N ILE A 95 10.04 6.05 -20.43
CA ILE A 95 9.16 6.79 -19.51
C ILE A 95 9.64 6.64 -18.07
N LYS A 96 10.10 5.46 -17.68
CA LYS A 96 10.66 5.21 -16.35
C LYS A 96 11.92 6.04 -16.10
N ILE A 97 12.84 6.07 -17.06
CA ILE A 97 14.06 6.89 -17.01
C ILE A 97 13.71 8.38 -16.95
N LEU A 98 12.74 8.83 -17.75
CA LEU A 98 12.27 10.21 -17.72
C LEU A 98 11.71 10.57 -16.33
N TYR A 99 10.84 9.73 -15.78
CA TYR A 99 10.26 9.95 -14.46
C TYR A 99 11.31 10.08 -13.36
N ILE A 100 12.27 9.13 -13.31
CA ILE A 100 13.35 9.12 -12.32
C ILE A 100 14.27 10.34 -12.50
N SER A 101 14.63 10.68 -13.74
CA SER A 101 15.52 11.81 -14.02
C SER A 101 14.91 13.17 -13.63
N VAL A 102 13.63 13.39 -13.92
CA VAL A 102 12.90 14.61 -13.50
C VAL A 102 12.81 14.66 -11.96
N SER A 103 12.43 13.55 -11.32
CA SER A 103 12.35 13.49 -9.86
C SER A 103 13.70 13.76 -9.19
N ALA A 104 14.78 13.16 -9.71
CA ALA A 104 16.14 13.38 -9.23
C ALA A 104 16.61 14.83 -9.43
N LEU A 105 16.31 15.43 -10.59
CA LEU A 105 16.61 16.83 -10.86
C LEU A 105 15.89 17.76 -9.88
N MET A 106 14.60 17.55 -9.62
CA MET A 106 13.84 18.35 -8.67
C MET A 106 14.36 18.23 -7.24
N LEU A 107 14.72 17.01 -6.82
CA LEU A 107 15.34 16.78 -5.51
C LEU A 107 16.72 17.44 -5.41
N LEU A 108 17.54 17.37 -6.46
CA LEU A 108 18.84 18.03 -6.52
C LEU A 108 18.70 19.55 -6.45
N LEU A 109 17.73 20.13 -7.17
CA LEU A 109 17.43 21.57 -7.11
C LEU A 109 16.99 21.99 -5.71
N MET A 110 16.15 21.18 -5.04
CA MET A 110 15.77 21.42 -3.64
C MET A 110 17.00 21.45 -2.74
N VAL A 111 17.86 20.42 -2.81
CA VAL A 111 19.10 20.33 -2.02
C VAL A 111 20.04 21.50 -2.33
N TYR A 112 20.22 21.83 -3.62
CA TYR A 112 21.04 22.97 -4.05
C TYR A 112 20.53 24.29 -3.46
N ASN A 113 19.22 24.54 -3.50
CA ASN A 113 18.62 25.74 -2.92
C ASN A 113 18.81 25.80 -1.41
N THR A 114 18.64 24.68 -0.70
CA THR A 114 18.92 24.57 0.73
C THR A 114 20.40 24.86 1.03
N LEU A 115 21.33 24.24 0.30
CA LEU A 115 22.77 24.47 0.48
C LEU A 115 23.18 25.90 0.15
N ARG A 116 22.58 26.49 -0.90
CA ARG A 116 22.78 27.91 -1.26
C ARG A 116 22.38 28.81 -0.10
N LEU A 117 21.29 28.50 0.58
CA LEU A 117 20.83 29.26 1.73
C LEU A 117 21.74 29.09 2.96
N LEU A 118 22.21 27.87 3.23
CA LEU A 118 23.21 27.62 4.27
C LEU A 118 24.55 28.31 3.98
N ARG A 119 24.93 28.46 2.70
CA ARG A 119 26.12 29.22 2.30
C ARG A 119 25.93 30.73 2.45
N LEU A 120 24.72 31.25 2.26
CA LEU A 120 24.42 32.67 2.47
C LEU A 120 24.73 33.09 3.91
N GLN A 121 24.37 32.24 4.89
CA GLN A 121 24.65 32.48 6.31
C GLN A 121 26.12 32.78 6.59
N ARG A 122 27.05 32.16 5.86
CA ARG A 122 28.50 32.37 6.03
C ARG A 122 28.99 33.76 5.59
N ARG A 123 28.20 34.48 4.79
CA ARG A 123 28.49 35.84 4.32
C ARG A 123 27.85 36.91 5.18
N CYS A 124 26.96 36.51 6.09
CA CYS A 124 26.26 37.40 6.98
C CYS A 124 27.02 37.58 8.30
N ARG A 125 26.79 38.72 8.96
CA ARG A 125 27.17 38.90 10.35
C ARG A 125 26.18 38.12 11.22
N VAL A 126 26.65 37.08 11.89
CA VAL A 126 25.80 36.21 12.72
C VAL A 126 25.90 36.58 14.19
N THR A 127 24.77 36.92 14.80
CA THR A 127 24.62 37.20 16.22
C THR A 127 23.74 36.15 16.86
N ARG A 128 24.24 35.44 17.88
CA ARG A 128 23.45 34.44 18.60
C ARG A 128 22.49 35.12 19.58
N ARG A 129 21.19 34.80 19.48
CA ARG A 129 20.16 35.14 20.48
C ARG A 129 19.75 33.85 21.23
N GLN A 130 18.92 33.99 22.25
CA GLN A 130 18.55 32.85 23.12
C GLN A 130 17.82 31.73 22.34
N GLU A 131 16.97 32.08 21.39
CA GLU A 131 16.10 31.11 20.68
C GLU A 131 16.48 30.88 19.21
N TYR A 132 17.29 31.77 18.61
CA TYR A 132 17.63 31.75 17.18
C TYR A 132 18.97 32.44 16.89
N LEU A 133 19.51 32.22 15.70
CA LEU A 133 20.65 32.94 15.13
C LEU A 133 20.16 34.10 14.27
N LEU A 134 20.65 35.30 14.52
CA LEU A 134 20.33 36.47 13.71
C LEU A 134 21.45 36.71 12.69
N ALA A 135 21.16 36.51 11.41
CA ALA A 135 22.08 36.72 10.29
C ALA A 135 21.75 38.04 9.58
N GLU A 136 22.59 39.05 9.76
CA GLU A 136 22.45 40.37 9.12
C GLU A 136 23.36 40.47 7.90
N GLY A 137 22.83 40.94 6.76
CA GLY A 137 23.65 41.12 5.56
C GLY A 137 23.01 42.00 4.50
N PRO A 138 23.82 42.69 3.67
CA PRO A 138 23.32 43.57 2.61
C PRO A 138 22.67 42.80 1.44
N ASP A 139 23.01 41.52 1.27
CA ASP A 139 22.47 40.66 0.20
C ASP A 139 21.02 40.20 0.47
N ILE A 140 20.47 40.47 1.67
CA ILE A 140 19.13 40.05 2.08
C ILE A 140 18.15 41.18 1.78
N LYS A 141 17.25 40.94 0.83
CA LYS A 141 16.24 41.94 0.40
C LYS A 141 15.01 41.98 1.31
N THR A 142 14.51 40.80 1.68
CA THR A 142 13.33 40.64 2.52
C THR A 142 13.70 39.80 3.73
N PRO A 143 13.19 40.12 4.93
CA PRO A 143 13.32 39.26 6.10
C PRO A 143 12.74 37.87 5.81
N PHE A 144 13.43 36.83 6.27
CA PHE A 144 12.93 35.45 6.23
C PHE A 144 13.67 34.59 7.26
N SER A 145 13.07 33.46 7.63
CA SER A 145 13.65 32.49 8.55
C SER A 145 13.88 31.13 7.88
N PHE A 146 14.97 30.48 8.26
CA PHE A 146 15.27 29.13 7.83
C PHE A 146 15.99 28.34 8.93
N LEU A 147 15.44 27.17 9.25
CA LEU A 147 15.88 26.30 10.35
C LEU A 147 15.89 27.04 11.68
N ASP A 148 17.07 27.40 12.18
CA ASP A 148 17.32 28.09 13.46
C ASP A 148 17.81 29.53 13.25
N THR A 149 17.78 30.03 12.01
CA THR A 149 18.39 31.31 11.64
C THR A 149 17.35 32.27 11.02
N ILE A 150 17.29 33.49 11.55
CA ILE A 150 16.55 34.63 10.99
C ILE A 150 17.51 35.47 10.15
N PHE A 151 17.17 35.70 8.90
CA PHE A 151 17.93 36.51 7.95
C PHE A 151 17.29 37.89 7.81
N ILE A 152 18.05 38.94 8.10
CA ILE A 152 17.59 40.33 8.02
C ILE A 152 18.52 41.16 7.14
N GLY A 153 17.91 41.95 6.26
CA GLY A 153 18.63 42.94 5.45
C GLY A 153 19.06 44.14 6.27
N THR A 154 20.24 44.68 5.98
CA THR A 154 20.71 45.96 6.58
C THR A 154 20.11 47.20 5.90
N GLY A 155 19.23 47.00 4.91
CA GLY A 155 18.69 48.05 4.03
C GLY A 155 17.29 48.64 4.31
N PRO A 156 16.35 47.98 5.02
CA PRO A 156 15.01 48.54 5.16
C PRO A 156 14.95 49.57 6.29
N GLY A 157 14.39 50.75 5.99
CA GLY A 157 14.06 51.78 6.97
C GLY A 157 12.84 51.40 7.82
N TYR A 158 12.87 50.22 8.45
CA TYR A 158 11.88 49.84 9.46
C TYR A 158 12.06 50.73 10.68
N THR A 159 10.93 51.09 11.30
CA THR A 159 10.96 51.55 12.69
C THR A 159 11.34 50.38 13.61
N GLU A 160 11.87 50.65 14.80
CA GLU A 160 12.22 49.60 15.77
C GLU A 160 11.03 48.69 16.07
N ALA A 161 9.83 49.27 16.23
CA ALA A 161 8.60 48.52 16.48
C ALA A 161 8.20 47.60 15.30
N GLU A 162 8.34 48.06 14.05
CA GLU A 162 8.07 47.23 12.88
C GLU A 162 9.07 46.08 12.75
N LEU A 163 10.36 46.37 13.01
CA LEU A 163 11.41 45.35 12.98
C LEU A 163 11.17 44.27 14.04
N ASP A 164 10.77 44.66 15.25
CA ASP A 164 10.44 43.73 16.33
C ASP A 164 9.26 42.82 15.96
N MET A 165 8.21 43.36 15.33
CA MET A 165 7.08 42.56 14.85
C MET A 165 7.49 41.56 13.75
N VAL A 166 8.35 41.98 12.83
CA VAL A 166 8.89 41.11 11.78
C VAL A 166 9.77 40.02 12.40
N ILE A 167 10.65 40.36 13.33
CA ILE A 167 11.49 39.38 14.04
C ILE A 167 10.61 38.39 14.80
N ALA A 168 9.56 38.84 15.48
CA ALA A 168 8.63 37.97 16.19
C ALA A 168 7.91 36.99 15.24
N HIS A 169 7.52 37.45 14.04
CA HIS A 169 6.95 36.60 12.99
C HIS A 169 7.94 35.53 12.53
N GLU A 170 9.17 35.95 12.18
CA GLU A 170 10.22 35.02 11.74
C GLU A 170 10.66 34.05 12.84
N ALA A 171 10.64 34.47 14.10
CA ALA A 171 10.91 33.61 15.25
C ALA A 171 9.82 32.54 15.43
N SER A 172 8.55 32.86 15.15
CA SER A 172 7.46 31.87 15.18
C SER A 172 7.70 30.72 14.19
N HIS A 173 8.17 31.03 12.98
CA HIS A 173 8.51 29.99 11.99
C HIS A 173 9.59 29.02 12.47
N ILE A 174 10.59 29.53 13.21
CA ILE A 174 11.64 28.71 13.84
C ILE A 174 11.03 27.85 14.96
N ARG A 175 10.25 28.46 15.85
CA ARG A 175 9.61 27.79 16.98
C ARG A 175 8.75 26.61 16.55
N HIS A 176 7.98 26.76 15.47
CA HIS A 176 7.13 25.71 14.91
C HIS A 176 7.83 24.80 13.89
N ARG A 177 9.12 25.04 13.60
CA ARG A 177 9.94 24.25 12.65
C ARG A 177 9.35 24.19 11.23
N HIS A 178 8.75 25.29 10.76
CA HIS A 178 8.11 25.35 9.45
C HIS A 178 9.07 25.04 8.29
N SER A 179 10.36 25.33 8.44
CA SER A 179 11.38 24.97 7.43
C SER A 179 11.47 23.46 7.22
N CYS A 180 11.40 22.65 8.30
CA CYS A 180 11.44 21.19 8.20
C CYS A 180 10.20 20.65 7.48
N GLU A 181 9.02 21.17 7.82
CA GLU A 181 7.77 20.78 7.18
C GLU A 181 7.76 21.13 5.68
N LYS A 182 8.28 22.32 5.32
CA LYS A 182 8.48 22.73 3.92
C LYS A 182 9.42 21.79 3.16
N LEU A 183 10.51 21.33 3.79
CA LEU A 183 11.45 20.37 3.18
C LEU A 183 10.79 19.00 2.96
N VAL A 184 10.02 18.49 3.92
CA VAL A 184 9.28 17.23 3.78
C VAL A 184 8.29 17.30 2.62
N MET A 185 7.51 18.39 2.55
CA MET A 185 6.54 18.56 1.47
C MET A 185 7.22 18.72 0.11
N ALA A 186 8.32 19.47 0.04
CA ALA A 186 9.10 19.62 -1.19
C ALA A 186 9.72 18.30 -1.66
N ALA A 187 10.13 17.42 -0.74
CA ALA A 187 10.62 16.08 -1.07
C ALA A 187 9.51 15.20 -1.64
N LEU A 188 8.34 15.15 -0.98
CA LEU A 188 7.16 14.43 -1.48
C LEU A 188 6.73 14.92 -2.86
N ARG A 189 6.63 16.25 -3.03
CA ARG A 189 6.32 16.88 -4.32
C ARG A 189 7.35 16.56 -5.40
N SER A 190 8.63 16.49 -5.06
CA SER A 190 9.68 16.17 -6.04
C SER A 190 9.59 14.70 -6.48
N ALA A 191 9.27 13.79 -5.57
CA ALA A 191 9.06 12.38 -5.88
C ALA A 191 7.76 12.15 -6.67
N LEU A 192 6.69 12.88 -6.34
CA LEU A 192 5.35 12.73 -6.92
C LEU A 192 4.97 13.94 -7.80
N TRP A 193 5.95 14.46 -8.54
CA TRP A 193 5.83 15.73 -9.27
C TRP A 193 4.66 15.81 -10.28
N PRO A 194 4.21 14.72 -10.95
CA PRO A 194 3.06 14.81 -11.85
C PRO A 194 1.74 15.05 -11.11
N ASN A 195 1.68 14.73 -9.82
CA ASN A 195 0.45 14.80 -9.05
C ASN A 195 0.17 16.24 -8.58
N PRO A 196 -0.89 16.90 -9.07
CA PRO A 196 -1.20 18.29 -8.74
C PRO A 196 -1.59 18.49 -7.27
N PHE A 197 -2.06 17.45 -6.57
CA PHE A 197 -2.53 17.58 -5.19
C PHE A 197 -1.38 17.86 -4.22
N PHE A 198 -0.16 17.37 -4.47
CA PHE A 198 1.01 17.72 -3.66
C PHE A 198 1.38 19.21 -3.81
N TRP A 199 1.25 19.77 -5.02
CA TRP A 199 1.44 21.21 -5.25
C TRP A 199 0.39 22.07 -4.55
N MET A 200 -0.86 21.59 -4.51
CA MET A 200 -1.94 22.26 -3.78
C MET A 200 -1.73 22.16 -2.26
N ALA A 201 -1.35 20.98 -1.77
CA ALA A 201 -1.08 20.75 -0.35
C ALA A 201 0.10 21.57 0.16
N GLU A 202 1.16 21.75 -0.63
CA GLU A 202 2.29 22.63 -0.29
C GLU A 202 1.84 24.09 -0.12
N LYS A 203 0.97 24.58 -1.01
CA LYS A 203 0.39 25.92 -0.90
C LYS A 203 -0.50 26.05 0.33
N ASP A 204 -1.38 25.09 0.56
CA ASP A 204 -2.29 25.07 1.71
C ASP A 204 -1.50 24.98 3.03
N LEU A 205 -0.38 24.25 3.07
CA LEU A 205 0.52 24.16 4.23
C LEU A 205 1.25 25.49 4.48
N ALA A 206 1.79 26.12 3.44
CA ALA A 206 2.43 27.42 3.54
C ALA A 206 1.46 28.49 4.05
N GLU A 207 0.21 28.46 3.60
CA GLU A 207 -0.83 29.38 4.06
C GLU A 207 -1.11 29.22 5.57
N VAL A 208 -1.14 27.98 6.08
CA VAL A 208 -1.28 27.70 7.51
C VAL A 208 -0.04 28.13 8.31
N HIS A 209 1.16 28.01 7.75
CA HIS A 209 2.40 28.51 8.38
C HIS A 209 2.35 30.02 8.61
N GLU A 210 1.90 30.77 7.61
CA GLU A 210 1.73 32.22 7.71
C GLU A 210 0.67 32.59 8.75
N TRP A 211 -0.48 31.90 8.76
CA TRP A 211 -1.54 32.17 9.74
C TRP A 211 -1.13 31.91 11.18
N GLU A 212 -0.35 30.84 11.43
CA GLU A 212 0.13 30.57 12.78
C GLU A 212 1.16 31.62 13.22
N ALA A 213 2.07 32.02 12.32
CA ALA A 213 3.04 33.06 12.63
C ALA A 213 2.40 34.43 12.86
N ASP A 214 1.38 34.77 12.06
CA ASP A 214 0.58 35.98 12.25
C ASP A 214 -0.16 35.96 13.60
N MET A 215 -0.78 34.84 13.96
CA MET A 215 -1.49 34.70 15.22
C MET A 215 -0.53 34.79 16.42
N ASP A 216 0.65 34.20 16.31
CA ASP A 216 1.65 34.24 17.38
C ASP A 216 2.09 35.68 17.68
N VAL A 217 2.30 36.52 16.67
CA VAL A 217 2.62 37.96 16.86
C VAL A 217 1.45 38.71 17.48
N LEU A 218 0.22 38.47 17.04
CA LEU A 218 -0.96 39.11 17.62
C LEU A 218 -1.19 38.67 19.08
N SER A 219 -0.83 37.44 19.42
CA SER A 219 -0.95 36.90 20.79
C SER A 219 0.00 37.56 21.79
N THR A 220 1.08 38.21 21.34
CA THR A 220 1.98 38.98 22.22
C THR A 220 1.44 40.38 22.55
N GLY A 221 0.25 40.74 22.04
CA GLY A 221 -0.38 42.05 22.27
C GLY A 221 -0.02 43.12 21.25
N ALA A 222 0.61 42.75 20.12
CA ALA A 222 0.88 43.69 19.03
C ALA A 222 -0.42 44.24 18.44
N SER A 223 -0.45 45.53 18.07
CA SER A 223 -1.64 46.10 17.46
C SER A 223 -1.85 45.55 16.05
N LEU A 224 -3.08 45.11 15.75
CA LEU A 224 -3.42 44.52 14.46
C LEU A 224 -3.16 45.49 13.29
N THR A 225 -3.40 46.79 13.50
CA THR A 225 -3.23 47.82 12.47
C THR A 225 -1.75 48.05 12.15
N GLU A 226 -0.91 48.23 13.17
CA GLU A 226 0.53 48.43 12.98
C GLU A 226 1.15 47.19 12.34
N TYR A 227 0.76 45.99 12.79
CA TYR A 227 1.28 44.76 12.22
C TYR A 227 0.92 44.58 10.74
N ARG A 228 -0.33 44.88 10.36
CA ARG A 228 -0.73 44.87 8.94
C ARG A 228 0.07 45.86 8.12
N THR A 229 0.31 47.07 8.63
CA THR A 229 1.14 48.06 7.93
C THR A 229 2.58 47.60 7.79
N ALA A 230 3.15 46.93 8.79
CA ALA A 230 4.49 46.36 8.74
C ALA A 230 4.58 45.27 7.65
N ILE A 231 3.63 44.34 7.60
CA ILE A 231 3.55 43.32 6.54
C ILE A 231 3.38 43.95 5.16
N LEU A 232 2.49 44.94 5.01
CA LEU A 232 2.30 45.63 3.74
C LEU A 232 3.58 46.34 3.29
N ARG A 233 4.30 47.01 4.20
CA ARG A 233 5.59 47.63 3.88
C ARG A 233 6.64 46.60 3.49
N GLN A 234 6.70 45.46 4.17
CA GLN A 234 7.59 44.35 3.83
C GLN A 234 7.31 43.79 2.43
N ILE A 235 6.04 43.67 2.04
CA ILE A 235 5.62 43.15 0.73
C ILE A 235 5.77 44.20 -0.39
N PHE A 236 5.35 45.45 -0.14
CA PHE A 236 5.22 46.50 -1.15
C PHE A 236 6.36 47.51 -1.19
N GLY A 237 7.26 47.51 -0.20
CA GLY A 237 8.35 48.48 -0.08
C GLY A 237 9.31 48.55 -1.28
N HIS A 238 9.22 47.59 -2.23
CA HIS A 238 10.10 47.48 -3.39
C HIS A 238 9.42 47.27 -4.76
N CYS A 239 8.12 47.54 -4.94
CA CYS A 239 7.50 47.43 -6.27
C CYS A 239 6.66 48.66 -6.66
N PRO A 240 7.16 49.53 -7.56
CA PRO A 240 6.34 50.41 -8.36
C PRO A 240 6.00 49.70 -9.68
N ASP A 241 5.19 48.64 -9.68
CA ASP A 241 4.54 48.23 -10.94
C ASP A 241 3.40 47.24 -10.78
N MET A 242 2.42 47.38 -11.67
CA MET A 242 1.19 46.62 -11.76
C MET A 242 1.45 45.15 -12.15
N SER A 243 1.81 44.28 -11.19
CA SER A 243 1.85 42.81 -11.44
C SER A 243 1.43 41.94 -10.25
N CYS A 244 0.82 42.51 -9.21
CA CYS A 244 0.44 41.83 -7.97
C CYS A 244 -0.82 40.92 -8.08
N GLY A 245 -0.97 40.13 -9.15
CA GLY A 245 -2.17 39.28 -9.32
C GLY A 245 -2.20 38.04 -8.40
N LEU A 246 -1.03 37.50 -8.04
CA LEU A 246 -0.92 36.26 -7.24
C LEU A 246 -0.59 36.52 -5.77
N GLY A 247 0.17 37.57 -5.45
CA GLY A 247 0.44 38.00 -4.07
C GLY A 247 -0.82 38.49 -3.34
N ASN A 248 -1.75 39.13 -4.05
CA ASN A 248 -2.99 39.65 -3.47
C ASN A 248 -3.86 38.58 -2.80
N ARG A 249 -3.88 37.34 -3.31
CA ARG A 249 -4.70 36.27 -2.72
C ARG A 249 -4.12 35.76 -1.40
N ILE A 250 -2.80 35.60 -1.30
CA ILE A 250 -2.13 35.11 -0.08
C ILE A 250 -2.24 36.17 1.02
N THR A 251 -1.94 37.43 0.70
CA THR A 251 -2.01 38.55 1.66
C THR A 251 -3.44 38.80 2.14
N SER A 252 -4.43 38.73 1.25
CA SER A 252 -5.85 38.90 1.64
C SER A 252 -6.32 37.81 2.60
N LYS A 253 -5.95 36.55 2.36
CA LYS A 253 -6.32 35.45 3.25
C LYS A 253 -5.66 35.56 4.61
N ARG A 254 -4.39 35.98 4.68
CA ARG A 254 -3.71 36.28 5.95
C ARG A 254 -4.50 37.31 6.75
N PHE A 255 -4.92 38.42 6.14
CA PHE A 255 -5.68 39.46 6.84
C PHE A 255 -7.06 39.02 7.30
N ILE A 256 -7.77 38.20 6.51
CA ILE A 256 -9.05 37.60 6.91
C ILE A 256 -8.84 36.65 8.09
N MET A 257 -7.78 35.85 8.07
CA MET A 257 -7.51 34.91 9.15
C MET A 257 -7.07 35.62 10.45
N MET A 258 -6.35 36.73 10.36
CA MET A 258 -6.02 37.56 11.55
C MET A 258 -7.25 38.11 12.28
N THR A 259 -8.40 38.27 11.60
CA THR A 259 -9.65 38.73 12.24
C THR A 259 -10.51 37.59 12.78
N ASN A 260 -10.21 36.35 12.41
CA ASN A 260 -11.02 35.19 12.75
C ASN A 260 -10.23 34.26 13.69
N THR A 261 -10.76 33.99 14.87
CA THR A 261 -10.13 33.05 15.80
C THR A 261 -10.77 31.66 15.66
N PRO A 262 -10.05 30.65 15.16
CA PRO A 262 -10.61 29.32 14.96
C PRO A 262 -10.60 28.54 16.28
N HIS A 263 -11.51 28.83 17.20
CA HIS A 263 -11.54 28.18 18.53
C HIS A 263 -12.94 27.68 18.90
N GLY A 264 -13.34 26.54 18.34
CA GLY A 264 -14.49 25.77 18.82
C GLY A 264 -14.06 24.67 19.80
N ARG A 265 -14.77 24.51 20.92
CA ARG A 265 -14.50 23.47 21.95
C ARG A 265 -14.45 22.03 21.40
N HIS A 266 -15.06 21.81 20.24
CA HIS A 266 -15.17 20.52 19.56
C HIS A 266 -14.37 20.46 18.24
N ALA A 267 -13.44 21.39 18.00
CA ALA A 267 -12.67 21.42 16.76
C ALA A 267 -11.83 20.15 16.53
N TRP A 268 -11.41 19.47 17.61
CA TRP A 268 -10.65 18.22 17.54
C TRP A 268 -11.46 17.01 17.02
N LEU A 269 -12.80 17.06 17.05
CA LEU A 269 -13.64 16.00 16.49
C LEU A 269 -13.63 15.97 14.96
N ARG A 270 -13.26 17.09 14.32
CA ARG A 270 -13.20 17.21 12.86
C ARG A 270 -12.14 16.32 12.20
N PRO A 271 -10.87 16.33 12.64
CA PRO A 271 -9.89 15.38 12.12
C PRO A 271 -10.26 13.93 12.45
N ALA A 272 -10.92 13.67 13.59
CA ALA A 272 -11.40 12.33 13.93
C ALA A 272 -12.44 11.81 12.91
N ALA A 273 -13.28 12.70 12.37
CA ALA A 273 -14.25 12.36 11.32
C ALA A 273 -13.60 11.96 9.97
N ALA A 274 -12.32 12.30 9.75
CA ALA A 274 -11.59 11.85 8.56
C ALA A 274 -11.00 10.44 8.72
N LEU A 275 -10.82 9.95 9.96
CA LEU A 275 -10.19 8.67 10.27
C LEU A 275 -10.85 7.47 9.56
N PRO A 276 -12.19 7.34 9.49
CA PRO A 276 -12.84 6.23 8.77
C PRO A 276 -12.46 6.16 7.29
N ILE A 277 -12.18 7.31 6.68
CA ILE A 277 -11.81 7.38 5.26
C ILE A 277 -10.34 6.99 5.07
N PHE A 278 -9.46 7.36 6.00
CA PHE A 278 -8.09 6.83 6.03
C PHE A 278 -8.07 5.32 6.20
N THR A 279 -8.90 4.78 7.10
CA THR A 279 -9.00 3.32 7.30
C THR A 279 -9.59 2.63 6.08
N ALA A 280 -10.62 3.19 5.45
CA ALA A 280 -11.19 2.64 4.22
C ALA A 280 -10.16 2.65 3.07
N ALA A 281 -9.43 3.74 2.89
CA ALA A 281 -8.37 3.82 1.89
C ALA A 281 -7.24 2.81 2.17
N LEU A 282 -6.85 2.64 3.43
CA LEU A 282 -5.89 1.62 3.84
C LEU A 282 -6.38 0.21 3.52
N LEU A 283 -7.66 -0.09 3.77
CA LEU A 283 -8.24 -1.38 3.48
C LEU A 283 -8.32 -1.66 1.97
N ILE A 284 -8.80 -0.69 1.19
CA ILE A 284 -9.01 -0.85 -0.26
C ILE A 284 -7.68 -0.91 -1.01
N PHE A 285 -6.74 -0.02 -0.71
CA PHE A 285 -5.49 0.13 -1.49
C PHE A 285 -4.28 -0.55 -0.86
N GLY A 286 -4.22 -0.61 0.47
CA GLY A 286 -3.09 -1.20 1.21
C GLY A 286 -3.31 -2.64 1.69
N CYS A 287 -4.55 -3.14 1.66
CA CYS A 287 -4.95 -4.33 2.41
C CYS A 287 -5.99 -5.19 1.66
N GLY A 288 -5.69 -5.66 0.45
CA GLY A 288 -6.44 -6.77 -0.15
C GLY A 288 -6.93 -6.56 -1.58
N ALA A 289 -6.25 -7.26 -2.49
CA ALA A 289 -6.72 -7.81 -3.78
C ALA A 289 -5.51 -8.37 -4.57
N ARG A 290 -4.34 -7.75 -4.38
CA ARG A 290 -3.12 -8.02 -5.16
C ARG A 290 -2.42 -9.32 -4.79
N SER A 291 -2.36 -9.67 -3.51
CA SER A 291 -1.72 -10.91 -3.05
C SER A 291 -2.43 -12.14 -3.62
N GLN A 292 -3.76 -12.16 -3.66
CA GLN A 292 -4.53 -13.29 -4.19
C GLN A 292 -4.48 -13.38 -5.72
N ALA A 293 -4.56 -12.26 -6.44
CA ALA A 293 -4.45 -12.25 -7.89
C ALA A 293 -3.05 -12.68 -8.37
N ARG A 294 -1.97 -12.25 -7.68
CA ARG A 294 -0.60 -12.67 -8.00
C ARG A 294 -0.32 -14.12 -7.60
N LEU A 295 -0.77 -14.57 -6.42
CA LEU A 295 -0.59 -15.96 -6.01
C LEU A 295 -1.34 -16.90 -6.97
N LYS A 296 -2.57 -16.54 -7.36
CA LYS A 296 -3.37 -17.30 -8.32
C LYS A 296 -2.76 -17.25 -9.73
N ALA A 297 -2.24 -16.10 -10.18
CA ALA A 297 -1.56 -15.97 -11.47
C ALA A 297 -0.23 -16.74 -11.50
N GLU A 298 0.55 -16.76 -10.42
CA GLU A 298 1.81 -17.49 -10.34
C GLU A 298 1.60 -19.01 -10.29
N LEU A 299 0.51 -19.46 -9.65
CA LEU A 299 0.04 -20.85 -9.73
C LEU A 299 -0.49 -21.25 -11.12
N LEU A 300 -1.00 -20.30 -11.92
CA LEU A 300 -1.52 -20.55 -13.27
C LEU A 300 -0.45 -20.39 -14.36
N VAL A 301 0.63 -19.62 -14.11
CA VAL A 301 1.67 -19.28 -15.10
C VAL A 301 2.95 -20.10 -14.92
N SER A 302 3.13 -20.88 -13.85
CA SER A 302 4.25 -21.81 -13.74
C SER A 302 4.20 -22.82 -14.89
N PRO A 303 5.10 -22.75 -15.89
CA PRO A 303 5.17 -23.79 -16.90
C PRO A 303 5.67 -25.05 -16.19
N ALA A 304 5.02 -26.18 -16.45
CA ALA A 304 5.59 -27.48 -16.16
C ALA A 304 6.98 -27.53 -16.81
N LYS A 305 8.02 -27.30 -16.02
CA LYS A 305 9.38 -27.43 -16.48
C LYS A 305 9.66 -28.91 -16.51
N ASP A 306 9.52 -29.50 -17.69
CA ASP A 306 10.13 -30.77 -18.03
C ASP A 306 11.62 -30.70 -17.66
N THR A 307 11.95 -31.28 -16.52
CA THR A 307 13.31 -31.67 -16.19
C THR A 307 13.23 -33.14 -15.80
N ALA A 308 13.96 -33.93 -16.58
CA ALA A 308 14.19 -35.35 -16.46
C ALA A 308 14.08 -35.89 -15.02
N ALA A 309 13.42 -37.05 -14.94
CA ALA A 309 13.33 -37.96 -13.80
C ALA A 309 14.50 -37.82 -12.79
N PRO A 310 14.22 -37.40 -11.55
CA PRO A 310 14.96 -37.90 -10.42
C PRO A 310 14.39 -39.28 -10.10
N ALA A 311 15.22 -40.31 -10.25
CA ALA A 311 14.98 -41.60 -9.62
C ALA A 311 14.66 -41.37 -8.15
N VAL A 312 13.43 -41.67 -7.74
CA VAL A 312 13.05 -41.71 -6.32
C VAL A 312 13.52 -43.06 -5.78
N PRO A 313 14.46 -43.08 -4.81
CA PRO A 313 14.73 -44.28 -4.06
C PRO A 313 13.54 -44.57 -3.15
N VAL A 314 13.08 -45.81 -3.22
CA VAL A 314 12.19 -46.44 -2.26
C VAL A 314 12.82 -46.32 -0.87
N HIS A 315 12.20 -45.53 0.02
CA HIS A 315 12.39 -45.66 1.45
C HIS A 315 11.09 -46.20 2.05
N ALA A 316 11.21 -47.37 2.67
CA ALA A 316 10.18 -48.07 3.41
C ALA A 316 9.75 -47.27 4.66
N GLU A 317 8.45 -47.14 4.86
CA GLU A 317 7.83 -46.96 6.17
C GLU A 317 6.94 -48.18 6.44
N ASP A 318 7.52 -49.16 7.13
CA ASP A 318 6.93 -50.44 7.55
C ASP A 318 5.87 -50.25 8.66
N SER A 319 4.70 -49.67 8.37
CA SER A 319 3.59 -49.62 9.35
C SER A 319 2.19 -49.36 8.75
N CYS A 320 1.94 -49.75 7.49
CA CYS A 320 0.62 -49.59 6.86
C CYS A 320 0.11 -50.90 6.26
N ILE A 321 -1.04 -51.38 6.72
CA ILE A 321 -1.74 -52.54 6.10
C ILE A 321 -2.68 -51.98 5.04
N VAL A 322 -2.48 -52.39 3.78
CA VAL A 322 -3.30 -51.91 2.66
C VAL A 322 -4.32 -52.98 2.27
N ILE A 323 -5.60 -52.66 2.43
CA ILE A 323 -6.72 -53.52 2.02
C ILE A 323 -7.26 -53.00 0.69
N LYS A 324 -7.13 -53.81 -0.36
CA LYS A 324 -7.67 -53.51 -1.70
C LYS A 324 -8.93 -54.32 -1.94
N VAL A 325 -10.04 -53.63 -2.20
CA VAL A 325 -11.32 -54.26 -2.56
C VAL A 325 -11.61 -53.95 -4.02
N THR A 326 -11.74 -55.00 -4.84
CA THR A 326 -12.03 -54.87 -6.27
C THR A 326 -13.26 -55.70 -6.62
N GLU A 327 -14.20 -55.11 -7.37
CA GLU A 327 -15.38 -55.81 -7.86
C GLU A 327 -15.26 -56.09 -9.36
N ASN A 328 -15.26 -57.37 -9.74
CA ASN A 328 -15.25 -57.81 -11.12
C ASN A 328 -16.49 -58.67 -11.38
N ASN A 329 -17.34 -58.25 -12.33
CA ASN A 329 -18.50 -59.00 -12.83
C ASN A 329 -19.41 -59.58 -11.71
N GLY A 330 -19.73 -58.78 -10.69
CA GLY A 330 -20.65 -59.16 -9.61
C GLY A 330 -20.04 -60.08 -8.55
N THR A 331 -18.73 -60.32 -8.57
CA THR A 331 -18.00 -61.02 -7.51
C THR A 331 -17.02 -60.05 -6.86
N THR A 332 -17.10 -59.88 -5.54
CA THR A 332 -16.25 -58.98 -4.79
C THR A 332 -15.02 -59.72 -4.28
N ASP A 333 -13.83 -59.20 -4.60
CA ASP A 333 -12.55 -59.81 -4.26
C ASP A 333 -11.79 -58.89 -3.29
N ILE A 334 -11.24 -59.48 -2.22
CA ILE A 334 -10.55 -58.76 -1.15
C ILE A 334 -9.09 -59.21 -1.14
N SER A 335 -8.17 -58.25 -1.21
CA SER A 335 -6.74 -58.50 -1.05
C SER A 335 -6.12 -57.66 0.05
N VAL A 336 -5.28 -58.27 0.88
CA VAL A 336 -4.52 -57.60 1.95
C VAL A 336 -3.04 -57.77 1.64
N ASP A 337 -2.31 -56.66 1.48
CA ASP A 337 -0.88 -56.65 1.11
C ASP A 337 -0.55 -57.53 -0.13
N GLY A 338 -1.52 -57.68 -1.05
CA GLY A 338 -1.37 -58.46 -2.30
C GLY A 338 -1.77 -59.94 -2.23
N GLN A 339 -2.35 -60.45 -1.13
CA GLN A 339 -2.91 -61.81 -1.05
C GLN A 339 -4.44 -61.79 -1.00
N HIS A 340 -5.09 -62.65 -1.80
CA HIS A 340 -6.56 -62.83 -1.82
C HIS A 340 -7.05 -63.49 -0.52
N CYS A 341 -8.10 -62.94 0.08
CA CYS A 341 -8.69 -63.43 1.33
C CYS A 341 -10.22 -63.39 1.28
N THR A 342 -10.87 -64.32 1.98
CA THR A 342 -12.33 -64.28 2.17
C THR A 342 -12.73 -63.39 3.36
N LEU A 343 -13.99 -62.95 3.43
CA LEU A 343 -14.49 -62.03 4.47
C LEU A 343 -14.32 -62.60 5.90
N GLU A 344 -14.41 -63.93 6.06
CA GLU A 344 -14.21 -64.62 7.34
C GLU A 344 -12.74 -64.72 7.75
N GLU A 345 -11.82 -64.80 6.79
CA GLU A 345 -10.36 -64.84 7.02
C GLU A 345 -9.78 -63.45 7.30
N LEU A 346 -10.43 -62.40 6.78
CA LEU A 346 -10.04 -61.00 6.96
C LEU A 346 -9.98 -60.60 8.44
N GLN A 347 -10.96 -61.04 9.25
CA GLN A 347 -11.03 -60.73 10.67
C GLN A 347 -9.82 -61.31 11.44
N GLY A 348 -9.45 -62.56 11.18
CA GLY A 348 -8.31 -63.22 11.84
C GLY A 348 -6.95 -62.64 11.44
N ILE A 349 -6.79 -62.16 10.21
CA ILE A 349 -5.56 -61.52 9.74
C ILE A 349 -5.36 -60.14 10.38
N ILE A 350 -6.44 -59.38 10.57
CA ILE A 350 -6.37 -58.06 11.21
C ILE A 350 -6.11 -58.24 12.72
N GLU A 351 -6.76 -59.18 13.40
CA GLU A 351 -6.52 -59.44 14.83
C GLU A 351 -5.08 -59.94 15.08
N SER A 352 -4.56 -60.86 14.27
CA SER A 352 -3.17 -61.35 14.41
C SER A 352 -2.11 -60.28 14.12
N LYS A 353 -2.33 -59.41 13.13
CA LYS A 353 -1.39 -58.32 12.79
C LYS A 353 -1.50 -57.10 13.69
N THR A 354 -2.63 -56.90 14.40
CA THR A 354 -2.85 -55.78 15.33
C THR A 354 -2.45 -56.13 16.77
N SER A 355 -2.52 -57.41 17.17
CA SER A 355 -2.12 -57.84 18.51
C SER A 355 -0.60 -57.83 18.76
N SER A 356 0.22 -57.60 17.73
CA SER A 356 1.68 -57.65 17.82
C SER A 356 2.36 -56.29 18.01
N GLU A 357 1.71 -55.16 17.69
CA GLU A 357 2.28 -53.79 17.81
C GLU A 357 1.16 -52.75 17.98
N GLU A 358 1.30 -51.84 18.96
CA GLU A 358 0.25 -50.91 19.42
C GLU A 358 -0.11 -49.75 18.45
N ASP A 359 0.50 -49.63 17.28
CA ASP A 359 0.37 -48.40 16.46
C ASP A 359 0.35 -48.61 14.93
N ARG A 360 -0.39 -49.60 14.43
CA ARG A 360 -0.55 -49.81 12.97
C ARG A 360 -1.74 -49.04 12.39
N THR A 361 -1.50 -48.36 11.26
CA THR A 361 -2.53 -47.62 10.51
C THR A 361 -3.09 -48.53 9.41
N VAL A 362 -4.42 -48.63 9.30
CA VAL A 362 -5.07 -49.43 8.24
C VAL A 362 -5.55 -48.49 7.14
N GLN A 363 -5.12 -48.74 5.91
CA GLN A 363 -5.53 -47.97 4.73
C GLN A 363 -6.39 -48.84 3.81
N ILE A 364 -7.60 -48.38 3.52
CA ILE A 364 -8.52 -49.07 2.61
C ILE A 364 -8.51 -48.32 1.28
N VAL A 365 -8.23 -49.08 0.21
CA VAL A 365 -8.25 -48.61 -1.16
C VAL A 365 -9.33 -49.39 -1.90
N VAL A 366 -10.41 -48.72 -2.25
CA VAL A 366 -11.52 -49.32 -3.01
C VAL A 366 -11.29 -49.01 -4.48
N SER A 367 -11.43 -50.01 -5.34
CA SER A 367 -11.33 -49.85 -6.79
C SER A 367 -12.55 -50.50 -7.44
N GLY A 368 -13.45 -49.67 -7.96
CA GLY A 368 -14.68 -50.10 -8.62
C GLY A 368 -15.96 -49.61 -7.96
N ASN A 369 -17.10 -49.97 -8.56
CA ASN A 369 -18.44 -49.48 -8.20
C ASN A 369 -19.06 -50.33 -7.09
N VAL A 370 -18.40 -50.41 -5.94
CA VAL A 370 -18.75 -51.33 -4.86
C VAL A 370 -20.08 -50.96 -4.20
N THR A 371 -20.99 -51.93 -4.09
CA THR A 371 -22.31 -51.76 -3.46
C THR A 371 -22.17 -51.29 -2.01
N ALA A 372 -22.87 -50.21 -1.65
CA ALA A 372 -22.73 -49.52 -0.35
C ALA A 372 -22.95 -50.41 0.90
N GLY A 373 -23.68 -51.52 0.76
CA GLY A 373 -23.85 -52.51 1.83
C GLY A 373 -22.53 -53.19 2.23
N PHE A 374 -21.71 -53.58 1.26
CA PHE A 374 -20.45 -54.31 1.51
C PHE A 374 -19.38 -53.45 2.19
N ILE A 375 -19.35 -52.15 1.86
CA ILE A 375 -18.51 -51.16 2.53
C ILE A 375 -18.94 -50.96 3.99
N THR A 376 -20.22 -51.15 4.29
CA THR A 376 -20.76 -51.00 5.65
C THR A 376 -20.37 -52.19 6.53
N ASP A 377 -20.41 -53.41 5.98
CA ASP A 377 -19.99 -54.62 6.69
C ASP A 377 -18.48 -54.61 7.02
N ILE A 378 -17.64 -54.16 6.08
CA ILE A 378 -16.19 -53.98 6.32
C ILE A 378 -15.92 -52.92 7.39
N LYS A 379 -16.70 -51.83 7.40
CA LYS A 379 -16.62 -50.80 8.44
C LYS A 379 -17.01 -51.32 9.82
N GLU A 380 -17.98 -52.23 9.90
CA GLU A 380 -18.42 -52.82 11.16
C GLU A 380 -17.36 -53.77 11.74
N ILE A 381 -16.72 -54.59 10.90
CA ILE A 381 -15.61 -55.47 11.29
C ILE A 381 -14.40 -54.66 11.80
N LEU A 382 -14.07 -53.56 11.11
CA LEU A 382 -12.97 -52.66 11.51
C LEU A 382 -13.28 -51.82 12.75
N ARG A 383 -14.55 -51.68 13.12
CA ARG A 383 -14.96 -50.98 14.34
C ARG A 383 -14.92 -51.91 15.56
N ILE A 384 -15.17 -53.20 15.36
CA ILE A 384 -15.09 -54.24 16.40
C ILE A 384 -13.63 -54.60 16.69
N THR A 385 -12.76 -54.54 15.67
CA THR A 385 -11.32 -54.77 15.81
C THR A 385 -10.62 -53.47 16.17
N THR A 386 -9.73 -53.47 17.16
CA THR A 386 -9.10 -52.28 17.79
C THR A 386 -8.11 -51.52 16.89
N ALA A 387 -8.52 -51.08 15.69
CA ALA A 387 -7.70 -50.30 14.78
C ALA A 387 -7.81 -48.80 15.10
N ASN A 388 -6.73 -48.20 15.63
CA ASN A 388 -6.76 -46.84 16.18
C ASN A 388 -6.76 -45.71 15.13
N ARG A 389 -6.42 -45.99 13.85
CA ARG A 389 -6.46 -45.02 12.74
C ARG A 389 -6.80 -45.67 11.40
N ILE A 390 -7.89 -45.21 10.78
CA ILE A 390 -8.34 -45.68 9.44
C ILE A 390 -8.24 -44.53 8.44
N ARG A 391 -7.51 -44.74 7.33
CA ARG A 391 -7.46 -43.79 6.18
C ARG A 391 -8.17 -44.38 4.97
N TYR A 392 -9.00 -43.56 4.30
CA TYR A 392 -9.70 -43.92 3.08
C TYR A 392 -9.10 -43.19 1.88
N GLY A 393 -8.81 -43.91 0.79
CA GLY A 393 -8.33 -43.32 -0.47
C GLY A 393 -9.05 -43.91 -1.69
N ASN A 394 -9.28 -43.08 -2.71
CA ASN A 394 -9.86 -43.47 -3.99
C ASN A 394 -8.78 -43.43 -5.08
N LEU A 395 -8.72 -44.45 -5.95
CA LEU A 395 -7.57 -44.70 -6.85
C LEU A 395 -7.55 -43.85 -8.14
N GLU A 396 -8.41 -42.84 -8.30
CA GLU A 396 -8.50 -42.07 -9.56
C GLU A 396 -7.45 -40.95 -9.71
N ASN A 397 -6.59 -40.73 -8.71
CA ASN A 397 -5.54 -39.70 -8.75
C ASN A 397 -4.12 -40.30 -8.81
N MET A 398 -3.86 -41.26 -9.70
CA MET A 398 -2.49 -41.62 -10.08
C MET A 398 -2.35 -41.88 -11.59
N THR A 399 -2.17 -40.76 -12.32
CA THR A 399 -1.32 -40.61 -13.53
C THR A 399 -1.65 -41.43 -14.79
N GLU A 400 -2.17 -40.72 -15.80
CA GLU A 400 -2.12 -41.09 -17.22
C GLU A 400 -0.72 -40.80 -17.84
N GLN A 401 -0.40 -41.58 -18.87
CA GLN A 401 0.67 -41.47 -19.89
C GLN A 401 1.98 -42.28 -19.70
N THR A 402 2.11 -43.35 -20.51
CA THR A 402 3.20 -43.48 -21.49
C THR A 402 2.85 -44.52 -22.58
N THR A 403 3.37 -44.28 -23.78
CA THR A 403 2.94 -44.73 -25.13
C THR A 403 3.73 -45.95 -25.68
N GLU A 404 3.26 -46.51 -26.81
CA GLU A 404 3.86 -47.49 -27.78
C GLU A 404 3.42 -48.96 -27.61
N ALA A 405 3.05 -49.77 -28.63
CA ALA A 405 2.92 -49.67 -30.09
C ALA A 405 2.00 -50.82 -30.63
N HIS A 406 1.46 -50.64 -31.86
CA HIS A 406 0.78 -51.53 -32.85
C HIS A 406 0.64 -53.08 -32.62
N PRO A 407 -0.39 -53.80 -33.17
CA PRO A 407 -0.68 -53.86 -34.64
C PRO A 407 -2.16 -54.02 -35.11
N THR A 408 -2.34 -53.76 -36.41
CA THR A 408 -3.25 -54.35 -37.43
C THR A 408 -4.30 -55.41 -37.05
N ASP A 409 -5.56 -55.21 -37.46
CA ASP A 409 -6.32 -56.07 -38.41
C ASP A 409 -7.75 -55.52 -38.60
N VAL A 410 -8.16 -55.15 -39.82
CA VAL A 410 -8.94 -55.91 -40.82
C VAL A 410 -10.45 -55.97 -40.55
N HIS A 411 -11.18 -55.63 -41.62
CA HIS A 411 -12.61 -55.35 -41.78
C HIS A 411 -13.59 -56.45 -41.34
N PRO A 412 -14.89 -56.10 -41.19
CA PRO A 412 -15.98 -56.96 -40.74
C PRO A 412 -16.63 -57.71 -41.92
N ASP A 413 -17.36 -58.76 -41.57
CA ASP A 413 -18.55 -59.21 -42.29
C ASP A 413 -19.69 -59.42 -41.28
#